data_AF-A0A286EDL9-F1
#
_entry.id   AF-A0A286EDL9-F1
#
_cell.length_a   1.000
_cell.length_b   1.000
_cell.length_c   1.000
_cell.angle_alpha   90.00
_cell.angle_beta   90.00
_cell.angle_gamma   90.00
#
_symmetry.space_group_name_H-M   'P 1'
#
loop_
_entity.id
_entity.type
_entity.pdbx_description
1 polymer ?
#
loop_
_entity_poly.entity_id
_entity_poly.type
_entity_poly.pdbx_seq_one_letter_code
_entity_poly.pdbx_strand_id
1 'polypeptide(L)'
;MINLYQILHISPHASRVEIQAALQHYRTQPQAHAKIIRATEEWLLVADVRARYDARLRAEQPEVFQAATPHHDDVLIVDETPAQAIENDEYYVPILWQPKAIMLASLILTPALGAWLTALNWQELGDEKAKQINMQVAYAVLGSSLVLAMIAILTGVDWGWWLHLVVWLAWFFTLGKKHMDFVDNAIGNDYNRQSWQKTLIWVAVALVAYVLLIMLLMYLAIQLDWAHPSWFA
;
A
#
# COMPACT_ATOMS: atom_id res chain seq x y z
N MET A 1 6.06 -8.46 -15.07
CA MET A 1 5.82 -9.22 -13.82
C MET A 1 6.25 -10.69 -13.99
N ILE A 2 6.77 -11.38 -12.95
CA ILE A 2 7.07 -12.82 -13.06
C ILE A 2 5.79 -13.61 -13.28
N ASN A 3 5.80 -14.51 -14.27
CA ASN A 3 4.73 -15.46 -14.55
C ASN A 3 4.94 -16.77 -13.77
N LEU A 4 4.35 -16.86 -12.58
CA LEU A 4 4.43 -18.04 -11.71
C LEU A 4 3.75 -19.26 -12.36
N TYR A 5 2.75 -19.06 -13.21
CA TYR A 5 2.09 -20.16 -13.94
C TYR A 5 3.05 -20.84 -14.92
N GLN A 6 3.87 -20.07 -15.63
CA GLN A 6 4.85 -20.60 -16.57
C GLN A 6 6.01 -21.30 -15.87
N ILE A 7 6.50 -20.75 -14.75
CA ILE A 7 7.59 -21.36 -13.95
C ILE A 7 7.15 -22.69 -13.33
N LEU A 8 5.90 -22.76 -12.86
CA LEU A 8 5.33 -23.97 -12.29
C LEU A 8 4.77 -24.92 -13.37
N HIS A 9 4.80 -24.54 -14.65
CA HIS A 9 4.21 -25.26 -15.78
C HIS A 9 2.73 -25.65 -15.57
N ILE A 10 1.94 -24.70 -15.07
CA ILE A 10 0.51 -24.88 -14.78
C ILE A 10 -0.35 -23.85 -15.52
N SER A 11 -1.62 -24.16 -15.71
CA SER A 11 -2.57 -23.23 -16.31
C SER A 11 -2.84 -22.03 -15.38
N PRO A 12 -3.07 -20.81 -15.92
CA PRO A 12 -3.59 -19.69 -15.16
C PRO A 12 -4.95 -19.98 -14.51
N HIS A 13 -5.69 -20.94 -15.05
CA HIS A 13 -6.96 -21.42 -14.53
C HIS A 13 -6.82 -22.60 -13.55
N ALA A 14 -5.60 -22.98 -13.17
CA ALA A 14 -5.34 -24.10 -12.26
C ALA A 14 -6.05 -23.91 -10.90
N SER A 15 -6.66 -24.96 -10.40
CA SER A 15 -7.23 -25.01 -9.06
C SER A 15 -6.14 -24.91 -7.99
N ARG A 16 -6.56 -24.57 -6.76
CA ARG A 16 -5.64 -24.49 -5.61
C ARG A 16 -4.88 -25.80 -5.37
N VAL A 17 -5.54 -26.94 -5.58
CA VAL A 17 -4.94 -28.27 -5.42
C VAL A 17 -3.86 -28.51 -6.46
N GLU A 18 -4.10 -28.12 -7.71
CA GLU A 18 -3.13 -28.25 -8.81
C GLU A 18 -1.90 -27.34 -8.58
N ILE A 19 -2.11 -26.10 -8.13
CA ILE A 19 -1.01 -25.19 -7.76
C ILE A 19 -0.17 -25.79 -6.63
N GLN A 20 -0.82 -26.33 -5.60
CA GLN A 20 -0.12 -26.92 -4.46
C GLN A 20 0.66 -28.18 -4.88
N ALA A 21 0.11 -29.00 -5.76
CA ALA A 21 0.80 -30.17 -6.32
C ALA A 21 2.02 -29.77 -7.16
N ALA A 22 1.87 -28.77 -8.03
CA ALA A 22 2.96 -28.25 -8.86
C ALA A 22 4.08 -27.63 -8.00
N LEU A 23 3.73 -26.92 -6.93
CA LEU A 23 4.70 -26.37 -5.99
C LEU A 23 5.49 -27.47 -5.28
N GLN A 24 4.85 -28.57 -4.86
CA GLN A 24 5.54 -29.71 -4.26
C GLN A 24 6.50 -30.36 -5.25
N HIS A 25 6.11 -30.49 -6.51
CA HIS A 25 7.00 -31.00 -7.55
C HIS A 25 8.19 -30.05 -7.77
N TYR A 26 7.94 -28.73 -7.89
CA TYR A 26 8.99 -27.73 -8.08
C TYR A 26 10.05 -27.75 -6.98
N ARG A 27 9.67 -27.97 -5.71
CA ARG A 27 10.59 -28.11 -4.56
C ARG A 27 11.62 -29.22 -4.72
N THR A 28 11.29 -30.26 -5.48
CA THR A 28 12.18 -31.42 -5.68
C THR A 28 13.16 -31.23 -6.83
N GLN A 29 13.02 -30.15 -7.61
CA GLN A 29 13.88 -29.88 -8.76
C GLN A 29 15.19 -29.22 -8.32
N PRO A 30 16.32 -29.50 -9.00
CA PRO A 30 17.61 -28.87 -8.69
C PRO A 30 17.62 -27.33 -8.79
N GLN A 31 16.73 -26.78 -9.63
CA GLN A 31 16.53 -25.35 -9.88
C GLN A 31 15.47 -24.70 -8.98
N ALA A 32 15.06 -25.39 -7.90
CA ALA A 32 14.08 -24.86 -6.96
C ALA A 32 14.62 -23.65 -6.22
N HIS A 33 14.01 -22.48 -6.44
CA HIS A 33 14.35 -21.27 -5.71
C HIS A 33 13.34 -20.98 -4.60
N ALA A 34 13.85 -20.74 -3.38
CA ALA A 34 13.02 -20.40 -2.21
C ALA A 34 12.05 -19.23 -2.46
N LYS A 35 12.47 -18.29 -3.32
CA LYS A 35 11.69 -17.11 -3.71
C LYS A 35 10.44 -17.45 -4.53
N ILE A 36 10.53 -18.39 -5.46
CA ILE A 36 9.39 -18.86 -6.26
C ILE A 36 8.41 -19.65 -5.39
N ILE A 37 8.95 -20.45 -4.48
CA ILE A 37 8.15 -21.22 -3.52
C ILE A 37 7.29 -20.27 -2.69
N ARG A 38 7.92 -19.25 -2.09
CA ARG A 38 7.25 -18.26 -1.27
C ARG A 38 6.23 -17.44 -2.05
N ALA A 39 6.59 -16.94 -3.24
CA ALA A 39 5.66 -16.20 -4.08
C ALA A 39 4.43 -17.03 -4.49
N THR A 40 4.61 -18.34 -4.73
CA THR A 40 3.49 -19.25 -5.02
C THR A 40 2.57 -19.43 -3.80
N GLU A 41 3.14 -19.59 -2.62
CA GLU A 41 2.37 -19.73 -1.37
C GLU A 41 1.60 -18.46 -1.00
N GLU A 42 2.23 -17.30 -1.20
CA GLU A 42 1.65 -16.02 -0.79
C GLU A 42 0.72 -15.43 -1.84
N TRP A 43 1.00 -15.63 -3.14
CA TRP A 43 0.25 -14.98 -4.21
C TRP A 43 -0.71 -15.91 -4.93
N LEU A 44 -0.34 -17.17 -5.21
CA LEU A 44 -1.21 -18.10 -5.93
C LEU A 44 -2.10 -18.94 -4.99
N LEU A 45 -1.65 -19.28 -3.78
CA LEU A 45 -2.45 -20.09 -2.84
C LEU A 45 -3.41 -19.29 -1.95
N VAL A 46 -3.34 -17.96 -1.98
CA VAL A 46 -4.26 -17.04 -1.30
C VAL A 46 -5.23 -16.44 -2.32
N ALA A 47 -6.53 -16.77 -2.22
CA ALA A 47 -7.52 -16.47 -3.25
C ALA A 47 -7.64 -14.97 -3.60
N ASP A 48 -7.68 -14.11 -2.58
CA ASP A 48 -7.81 -12.65 -2.79
C ASP A 48 -6.56 -12.04 -3.44
N VAL A 49 -5.37 -12.56 -3.10
CA VAL A 49 -4.09 -12.09 -3.66
C VAL A 49 -3.95 -12.59 -5.09
N ARG A 50 -4.34 -13.84 -5.37
CA ARG A 50 -4.31 -14.43 -6.70
C ARG A 50 -5.15 -13.65 -7.70
N ALA A 51 -6.36 -13.25 -7.32
CA ALA A 51 -7.25 -12.48 -8.21
C ALA A 51 -6.59 -11.16 -8.66
N ARG A 52 -5.83 -10.51 -7.77
CA ARG A 52 -5.11 -9.26 -8.05
C ARG A 52 -3.86 -9.49 -8.89
N TYR A 53 -3.11 -10.53 -8.55
CA TYR A 53 -1.99 -11.00 -9.36
C TYR A 53 -2.44 -11.30 -10.80
N ASP A 54 -3.53 -12.06 -10.97
CA ASP A 54 -4.08 -12.40 -12.29
C ASP A 54 -4.56 -11.17 -13.07
N ALA A 55 -5.17 -10.20 -12.40
CA ALA A 55 -5.58 -8.94 -13.04
C ALA A 55 -4.39 -8.16 -13.58
N ARG A 56 -3.29 -8.08 -12.82
CA ARG A 56 -2.07 -7.39 -13.24
C ARG A 56 -1.33 -8.17 -14.34
N LEU A 57 -1.26 -9.50 -14.21
CA LEU A 57 -0.64 -10.35 -15.23
C LEU A 57 -1.40 -10.24 -16.56
N ARG A 58 -2.73 -10.13 -16.54
CA ARG A 58 -3.53 -9.95 -17.75
C ARG A 58 -3.37 -8.56 -18.40
N ALA A 59 -3.02 -7.53 -17.62
CA ALA A 59 -2.75 -6.20 -18.14
C ALA A 59 -1.37 -6.09 -18.80
N GLU A 60 -0.37 -6.77 -18.24
CA GLU A 60 1.01 -6.75 -18.75
C GLU A 60 1.27 -7.82 -19.81
N GLN A 61 0.63 -9.00 -19.68
CA GLN A 61 0.83 -10.20 -20.50
C GLN A 61 -0.53 -10.89 -20.81
N PRO A 62 -1.39 -10.27 -21.62
CA PRO A 62 -2.73 -10.79 -21.90
C PRO A 62 -2.73 -12.18 -22.55
N GLU A 63 -1.68 -12.52 -23.32
CA GLU A 63 -1.46 -13.81 -23.97
C GLU A 63 -1.49 -15.01 -23.00
N VAL A 64 -1.07 -14.81 -21.75
CA VAL A 64 -1.04 -15.86 -20.72
C VAL A 64 -2.44 -16.42 -20.47
N PHE A 65 -3.47 -15.58 -20.51
CA PHE A 65 -4.86 -15.95 -20.22
C PHE A 65 -5.70 -16.25 -21.46
N GLN A 66 -5.13 -16.09 -22.66
CA GLN A 66 -5.82 -16.35 -23.92
C GLN A 66 -5.62 -17.79 -24.42
N ALA A 67 -4.69 -18.55 -23.83
CA ALA A 67 -4.48 -19.95 -24.18
C ALA A 67 -5.62 -20.84 -23.65
N ALA A 68 -6.63 -21.07 -24.49
CA ALA A 68 -7.67 -22.05 -24.27
C ALA A 68 -7.19 -23.47 -24.68
N THR A 69 -6.88 -24.33 -23.70
CA THR A 69 -6.79 -25.81 -23.80
C THR A 69 -5.66 -26.41 -24.69
N PRO A 70 -5.24 -27.68 -24.43
CA PRO A 70 -3.83 -28.10 -24.50
C PRO A 70 -3.38 -28.52 -25.91
N HIS A 71 -2.14 -28.21 -26.26
CA HIS A 71 -1.39 -29.05 -27.21
C HIS A 71 -0.82 -30.24 -26.44
N HIS A 72 -1.64 -31.28 -26.30
CA HIS A 72 -1.15 -32.63 -26.18
C HIS A 72 -0.85 -33.08 -27.61
N ASP A 73 0.39 -32.92 -28.03
CA ASP A 73 1.09 -33.68 -29.09
C ASP A 73 2.36 -32.89 -29.41
N ASP A 74 3.41 -33.13 -28.64
CA ASP A 74 4.73 -33.44 -29.18
C ASP A 74 5.64 -33.91 -28.04
N VAL A 75 5.84 -35.22 -28.03
CA VAL A 75 6.89 -35.89 -27.28
C VAL A 75 8.21 -35.62 -28.00
N LEU A 76 9.19 -35.11 -27.23
CA LEU A 76 10.63 -35.07 -27.49
C LEU A 76 11.14 -34.14 -28.60
N ILE A 77 11.66 -32.97 -28.20
CA ILE A 77 13.11 -32.69 -28.28
C ILE A 77 13.52 -31.93 -27.01
N VAL A 78 14.34 -32.57 -26.18
CA VAL A 78 15.19 -31.86 -25.22
C VAL A 78 16.28 -31.21 -26.05
N ASP A 79 16.12 -29.93 -26.38
CA ASP A 79 17.25 -29.14 -26.85
C ASP A 79 17.91 -28.56 -25.61
N GLU A 80 19.08 -29.09 -25.26
CA GLU A 80 19.92 -28.60 -24.17
C GLU A 80 20.43 -27.20 -24.54
N THR A 81 19.56 -26.20 -24.43
CA THR A 81 19.97 -24.80 -24.55
C THR A 81 20.62 -24.41 -23.21
N PRO A 82 21.86 -23.87 -23.19
CA PRO A 82 22.63 -23.73 -21.96
C PRO A 82 21.89 -22.91 -20.92
N ALA A 83 22.07 -23.29 -19.65
CA ALA A 83 21.53 -22.72 -18.43
C ALA A 83 21.90 -21.23 -18.16
N GLN A 84 21.92 -20.37 -19.18
CA GLN A 84 22.33 -18.97 -19.13
C GLN A 84 21.32 -18.00 -19.77
N ALA A 85 20.09 -18.46 -20.10
CA ALA A 85 19.02 -17.61 -20.65
C ALA A 85 17.87 -17.34 -19.65
N ILE A 86 18.08 -17.50 -18.34
CA ILE A 86 17.17 -17.02 -17.27
C ILE A 86 17.80 -15.81 -16.57
N GLU A 87 18.50 -14.96 -17.32
CA GLU A 87 19.09 -13.73 -16.82
C GLU A 87 18.30 -12.56 -17.41
N ASN A 88 17.46 -11.94 -16.56
CA ASN A 88 16.73 -10.66 -16.75
C ASN A 88 15.21 -10.68 -17.01
N ASP A 89 14.44 -11.56 -16.37
CA ASP A 89 13.01 -11.27 -16.07
C ASP A 89 12.89 -10.73 -14.63
N GLU A 90 12.94 -9.40 -14.53
CA GLU A 90 13.06 -8.63 -13.30
C GLU A 90 11.92 -8.91 -12.31
N TYR A 91 12.25 -9.51 -11.17
CA TYR A 91 11.33 -9.75 -10.05
C TYR A 91 10.76 -8.42 -9.55
N TYR A 92 9.44 -8.25 -9.60
CA TYR A 92 8.78 -7.04 -9.07
C TYR A 92 8.83 -7.03 -7.54
N VAL A 93 9.56 -6.07 -6.99
CA VAL A 93 9.64 -5.79 -5.55
C VAL A 93 8.75 -4.57 -5.26
N PRO A 94 7.77 -4.67 -4.34
CA PRO A 94 6.88 -3.55 -4.03
C PRO A 94 7.68 -2.36 -3.48
N ILE A 95 7.29 -1.13 -3.86
CA ILE A 95 7.94 0.10 -3.41
C ILE A 95 7.13 0.74 -2.29
N LEU A 96 7.58 0.59 -1.04
CA LEU A 96 6.80 0.99 0.14
C LEU A 96 7.54 2.02 1.00
N TRP A 97 6.78 2.93 1.61
CA TRP A 97 7.29 3.68 2.75
C TRP A 97 7.44 2.74 3.95
N GLN A 98 8.55 2.89 4.69
CA GLN A 98 8.83 2.03 5.85
C GLN A 98 7.75 2.22 6.93
N PRO A 99 7.11 1.14 7.43
CA PRO A 99 5.98 1.25 8.36
C PRO A 99 6.29 2.06 9.62
N LYS A 100 7.42 1.78 10.28
CA LYS A 100 7.85 2.50 11.50
C LYS A 100 8.06 4.00 11.25
N ALA A 101 8.60 4.36 10.09
CA ALA A 101 8.79 5.76 9.71
C ALA A 101 7.44 6.46 9.47
N ILE A 102 6.45 5.79 8.88
CA ILE A 102 5.09 6.32 8.73
C ILE A 102 4.48 6.62 10.11
N MET A 103 4.59 5.69 11.07
CA MET A 103 4.01 5.86 12.41
C MET A 103 4.63 7.06 13.15
N LEU A 104 5.94 7.23 13.05
CA LEU A 104 6.63 8.36 13.68
C LEU A 104 6.29 9.68 12.97
N ALA A 105 6.29 9.71 11.64
CA ALA A 105 5.95 10.91 10.88
C ALA A 105 4.50 11.35 11.13
N SER A 106 3.56 10.41 11.25
CA SER A 106 2.16 10.72 11.54
C SER A 106 1.95 11.24 12.96
N LEU A 107 2.76 10.78 13.92
CA LEU A 107 2.73 11.30 15.29
C LEU A 107 3.26 12.73 15.35
N ILE A 108 4.30 13.06 14.59
CA ILE A 108 4.92 14.39 14.63
C ILE A 108 4.11 15.40 13.83
N LEU A 109 3.59 15.00 12.67
CA LEU A 109 2.97 15.92 11.71
C LEU A 109 1.45 15.88 11.78
N THR A 110 0.84 14.77 11.38
CA THR A 110 -0.63 14.60 11.44
C THR A 110 -1.01 13.14 11.22
N PRO A 111 -2.03 12.60 11.93
CA PRO A 111 -2.56 11.27 11.66
C PRO A 111 -3.07 11.11 10.22
N ALA A 112 -3.50 12.21 9.57
CA ALA A 112 -3.90 12.20 8.17
C ALA A 112 -2.77 11.78 7.22
N LEU A 113 -1.53 12.21 7.50
CA LEU A 113 -0.34 11.81 6.74
C LEU A 113 -0.11 10.30 6.88
N GLY A 114 -0.25 9.79 8.10
CA GLY A 114 -0.15 8.35 8.37
C GLY A 114 -1.14 7.56 7.53
N ALA A 115 -2.42 7.93 7.60
CA ALA A 115 -3.49 7.30 6.86
C ALA A 115 -3.30 7.39 5.34
N TRP A 116 -2.82 8.52 4.83
CA TRP A 116 -2.55 8.69 3.40
C TRP A 116 -1.38 7.81 2.94
N LEU A 117 -0.26 7.78 3.67
CA LEU A 117 0.90 6.96 3.31
C LEU A 117 0.60 5.47 3.42
N THR A 118 -0.16 5.03 4.44
CA THR A 118 -0.61 3.63 4.51
C THR A 118 -1.55 3.30 3.36
N ALA A 119 -2.41 4.22 2.91
CA ALA A 119 -3.24 4.02 1.72
C ALA A 119 -2.39 3.80 0.45
N LEU A 120 -1.33 4.59 0.26
CA LEU A 120 -0.43 4.43 -0.89
C LEU A 120 0.36 3.12 -0.83
N ASN A 121 0.81 2.71 0.36
CA ASN A 121 1.39 1.39 0.53
C ASN A 121 0.38 0.29 0.19
N TRP A 122 -0.87 0.38 0.66
CA TRP A 122 -1.91 -0.59 0.31
C TRP A 122 -2.20 -0.61 -1.19
N GLN A 123 -2.15 0.54 -1.86
CA GLN A 123 -2.27 0.62 -3.31
C GLN A 123 -1.14 -0.13 -4.03
N GLU A 124 0.10 0.06 -3.59
CA GLU A 124 1.26 -0.67 -4.13
C GLU A 124 1.11 -2.19 -3.93
N LEU A 125 0.51 -2.59 -2.80
CA LEU A 125 0.17 -3.98 -2.47
C LEU A 125 -1.10 -4.50 -3.18
N GLY A 126 -1.76 -3.67 -3.99
CA GLY A 126 -2.97 -4.02 -4.72
C GLY A 126 -4.24 -4.12 -3.85
N ASP A 127 -4.20 -3.68 -2.59
CA ASP A 127 -5.37 -3.67 -1.70
C ASP A 127 -6.20 -2.40 -1.81
N GLU A 128 -7.05 -2.36 -2.84
CA GLU A 128 -7.90 -1.21 -3.11
C GLU A 128 -8.90 -0.95 -1.97
N LYS A 129 -9.38 -1.99 -1.27
CA LYS A 129 -10.31 -1.83 -0.14
C LYS A 129 -9.61 -1.17 1.05
N ALA A 130 -8.43 -1.66 1.42
CA ALA A 130 -7.64 -1.09 2.50
C ALA A 130 -7.17 0.33 2.15
N LYS A 131 -6.75 0.57 0.91
CA LYS A 131 -6.43 1.92 0.41
C LYS A 131 -7.62 2.87 0.57
N GLN A 132 -8.82 2.50 0.10
CA GLN A 132 -10.01 3.35 0.20
C GLN A 132 -10.34 3.70 1.65
N ILE A 133 -10.33 2.71 2.56
CA ILE A 133 -10.59 2.93 3.99
C ILE A 133 -9.55 3.91 4.59
N ASN A 134 -8.27 3.70 4.30
CA ASN A 134 -7.21 4.57 4.82
C ASN A 134 -7.31 5.99 4.24
N MET A 135 -7.65 6.12 2.95
CA MET A 135 -7.85 7.43 2.31
C MET A 135 -9.05 8.19 2.90
N GLN A 136 -10.16 7.49 3.14
CA GLN A 136 -11.32 8.08 3.83
C GLN A 136 -10.96 8.61 5.21
N VAL A 137 -10.17 7.86 5.98
CA VAL A 137 -9.70 8.31 7.29
C VAL A 137 -8.74 9.51 7.17
N ALA A 138 -7.86 9.53 6.16
CA ALA A 138 -7.01 10.69 5.90
C ALA A 138 -7.84 11.97 5.68
N TYR A 139 -8.86 11.90 4.81
CA TYR A 139 -9.76 13.02 4.54
C TYR A 139 -10.65 13.37 5.73
N ALA A 140 -11.12 12.38 6.51
CA ALA A 140 -11.91 12.62 7.71
C ALA A 140 -11.10 13.36 8.78
N VAL A 141 -9.83 13.01 8.97
CA VAL A 141 -8.93 13.73 9.91
C VAL A 141 -8.65 15.15 9.42
N LEU A 142 -8.40 15.37 8.12
CA LEU A 142 -8.20 16.71 7.57
C LEU A 142 -9.48 17.56 7.62
N GLY A 143 -10.62 16.99 7.28
CA GLY A 143 -11.91 17.70 7.30
C GLY A 143 -12.33 18.05 8.73
N SER A 144 -12.20 17.10 9.66
CA SER A 144 -12.47 17.37 11.08
C SER A 144 -11.52 18.40 11.67
N SER A 145 -10.23 18.43 11.30
CA SER A 145 -9.32 19.47 11.78
C SER A 145 -9.73 20.87 11.32
N LEU A 146 -10.21 21.03 10.08
CA LEU A 146 -10.75 22.31 9.60
C LEU A 146 -12.03 22.71 10.34
N VAL A 147 -12.93 21.76 10.61
CA VAL A 147 -14.15 22.02 11.39
C VAL A 147 -13.81 22.44 12.81
N LEU A 148 -12.88 21.73 13.47
CA LEU A 148 -12.43 22.06 14.82
C LEU A 148 -11.72 23.42 14.88
N ALA A 149 -10.93 23.76 13.87
CA ALA A 149 -10.32 25.09 13.75
C ALA A 149 -11.38 26.18 13.59
N MET A 150 -12.42 25.96 12.77
CA MET A 150 -13.53 26.90 12.65
C MET A 150 -14.27 27.07 13.98
N ILE A 151 -14.56 25.98 14.70
CA ILE A 151 -15.17 26.05 16.03
C ILE A 151 -14.29 26.86 16.98
N ALA A 152 -12.98 26.62 17.00
CA ALA A 152 -12.03 27.38 17.84
C ALA A 152 -12.06 28.88 17.50
N ILE A 153 -12.04 29.26 16.22
CA ILE A 153 -12.11 30.66 15.78
C ILE A 153 -13.40 31.33 16.30
N LEU A 154 -14.54 30.66 16.15
CA LEU A 154 -15.86 31.21 16.49
C LEU A 154 -16.16 31.22 18.00
N THR A 155 -15.56 30.30 18.77
CA THR A 155 -15.92 30.08 20.18
C THR A 155 -14.80 30.37 21.17
N GLY A 156 -13.57 30.55 20.70
CA GLY A 156 -12.37 30.70 21.54
C GLY A 156 -11.94 29.41 22.25
N VAL A 157 -12.54 28.26 21.94
CA VAL A 157 -12.18 26.97 22.54
C VAL A 157 -10.75 26.58 22.14
N ASP A 158 -9.93 26.26 23.14
CA ASP A 158 -8.62 25.61 22.96
C ASP A 158 -8.78 24.10 23.17
N TRP A 159 -8.54 23.34 22.10
CA TRP A 159 -8.61 21.89 22.11
C TRP A 159 -7.39 21.23 22.79
N GLY A 160 -6.29 21.96 22.92
CA GLY A 160 -5.02 21.47 23.45
C GLY A 160 -4.30 20.47 22.53
N TRP A 161 -3.00 20.31 22.77
CA TRP A 161 -2.15 19.41 21.97
C TRP A 161 -2.47 17.92 22.15
N TRP A 162 -3.12 17.54 23.25
CA TRP A 162 -3.45 16.15 23.57
C TRP A 162 -4.50 15.56 22.62
N LEU A 163 -5.35 16.39 22.01
CA LEU A 163 -6.35 15.92 21.04
C LEU A 163 -5.69 15.24 19.84
N HIS A 164 -4.58 15.82 19.35
CA HIS A 164 -3.77 15.21 18.30
C HIS A 164 -3.25 13.83 18.70
N LEU A 165 -2.76 13.68 19.94
CA LEU A 165 -2.30 12.39 20.46
C LEU A 165 -3.43 11.37 20.52
N VAL A 166 -4.62 11.75 20.97
CA VAL A 166 -5.80 10.86 21.02
C VAL A 166 -6.22 10.40 19.63
N VAL A 167 -6.29 11.32 18.66
CA VAL A 167 -6.62 10.99 17.27
C VAL A 167 -5.55 10.09 16.65
N TRP A 168 -4.26 10.37 16.94
CA TRP A 168 -3.16 9.53 16.50
C TRP A 168 -3.24 8.11 17.06
N LEU A 169 -3.49 7.96 18.38
CA LEU A 169 -3.64 6.66 19.03
C LEU A 169 -4.82 5.89 18.45
N ALA A 170 -5.97 6.55 18.26
CA ALA A 170 -7.16 5.93 17.68
C ALA A 170 -6.89 5.40 16.27
N TRP A 171 -6.23 6.18 15.41
CA TRP A 171 -5.82 5.74 14.08
C TRP A 171 -4.78 4.62 14.12
N PHE A 172 -3.77 4.75 14.99
CA PHE A 172 -2.69 3.77 15.13
C PHE A 172 -3.24 2.39 15.50
N PHE A 173 -4.08 2.29 16.53
CA PHE A 173 -4.58 0.99 16.99
C PHE A 173 -5.62 0.36 16.04
N THR A 174 -6.25 1.13 15.16
CA THR A 174 -7.29 0.62 14.26
C THR A 174 -6.76 0.24 12.88
N LEU A 175 -5.91 1.07 12.28
CA LEU A 175 -5.42 0.94 10.90
C LEU A 175 -3.90 0.90 10.80
N GLY A 176 -3.21 1.82 11.50
CA GLY A 176 -1.75 1.93 11.41
C GLY A 176 -1.03 0.65 11.82
N LYS A 177 -1.44 0.06 12.95
CA LYS A 177 -0.92 -1.21 13.47
C LYS A 177 -1.18 -2.36 12.51
N LYS A 178 -2.39 -2.48 11.95
CA LYS A 178 -2.72 -3.55 10.97
C LYS A 178 -1.82 -3.51 9.75
N HIS A 179 -1.56 -2.31 9.23
CA HIS A 179 -0.62 -2.12 8.13
C HIS A 179 0.81 -2.50 8.52
N MET A 180 1.30 -2.04 9.68
CA MET A 180 2.63 -2.37 10.16
C MET A 180 2.82 -3.88 10.35
N ASP A 181 1.87 -4.53 11.03
CA ASP A 181 1.89 -5.98 11.25
C ASP A 181 1.81 -6.74 9.92
N PHE A 182 1.04 -6.27 8.95
CA PHE A 182 0.99 -6.90 7.62
C PHE A 182 2.35 -6.82 6.91
N VAL A 183 2.95 -5.63 6.83
CA VAL A 183 4.24 -5.46 6.15
C VAL A 183 5.32 -6.25 6.86
N ASP A 184 5.38 -6.21 8.19
CA ASP A 184 6.41 -6.93 8.96
C ASP A 184 6.25 -8.46 8.84
N ASN A 185 5.03 -8.99 8.88
CA ASN A 185 4.78 -10.44 8.87
C ASN A 185 4.74 -11.04 7.46
N ALA A 186 4.10 -10.39 6.50
CA ALA A 186 3.91 -10.93 5.15
C ALA A 186 5.09 -10.60 4.22
N ILE A 187 5.65 -9.39 4.33
CA ILE A 187 6.69 -8.90 3.41
C ILE A 187 8.07 -8.93 4.08
N GLY A 188 8.15 -8.58 5.36
CA GLY A 188 9.40 -8.41 6.08
C GLY A 188 10.25 -7.32 5.45
N ASN A 189 11.49 -7.65 5.08
CA ASN A 189 12.42 -6.71 4.43
C ASN A 189 12.43 -6.81 2.90
N ASP A 190 11.56 -7.62 2.30
CA ASP A 190 11.53 -7.85 0.84
C ASP A 190 10.70 -6.78 0.11
N TYR A 191 11.11 -5.52 0.26
CA TYR A 191 10.51 -4.37 -0.42
C TYR A 191 11.54 -3.26 -0.68
N ASN A 192 11.33 -2.51 -1.76
CA ASN A 192 12.15 -1.35 -2.09
C ASN A 192 11.64 -0.15 -1.28
N ARG A 193 12.56 0.53 -0.59
CA ARG A 193 12.20 1.63 0.30
C ARG A 193 11.91 2.88 -0.53
N GLN A 194 10.69 3.37 -0.43
CA GLN A 194 10.31 4.62 -1.06
C GLN A 194 11.03 5.80 -0.41
N SER A 195 11.51 6.73 -1.25
CA SER A 195 12.25 7.90 -0.77
C SER A 195 11.33 8.88 -0.02
N TRP A 196 11.81 9.46 1.08
CA TRP A 196 11.06 10.45 1.86
C TRP A 196 11.23 11.89 1.36
N GLN A 197 12.24 12.18 0.55
CA GLN A 197 12.60 13.55 0.18
C GLN A 197 11.45 14.28 -0.52
N LYS A 198 10.87 13.67 -1.56
CA LYS A 198 9.73 14.25 -2.29
C LYS A 198 8.50 14.36 -1.39
N THR A 199 8.25 13.34 -0.55
CA THR A 199 7.15 13.33 0.41
C THR A 199 7.25 14.50 1.38
N LEU A 200 8.42 14.75 1.97
CA LEU A 200 8.63 15.82 2.94
C LEU A 200 8.44 17.21 2.33
N ILE A 201 8.88 17.42 1.08
CA ILE A 201 8.64 18.68 0.36
C ILE A 201 7.13 18.93 0.20
N TRP A 202 6.38 17.94 -0.29
CA TRP A 202 4.93 18.08 -0.46
C TRP A 202 4.20 18.26 0.86
N VAL A 203 4.63 17.58 1.92
CA VAL A 203 4.07 17.76 3.26
C VAL A 203 4.35 19.17 3.79
N ALA A 204 5.55 19.71 3.58
CA ALA A 204 5.88 21.08 3.98
C ALA A 204 5.01 22.10 3.22
N VAL A 205 4.85 21.93 1.90
CA VAL A 205 3.97 22.78 1.08
C VAL A 205 2.52 22.70 1.56
N ALA A 206 2.01 21.49 1.81
CA ALA A 206 0.65 21.28 2.30
C ALA A 206 0.44 21.89 3.69
N LEU A 207 1.44 21.81 4.58
CA LEU A 207 1.39 22.43 5.91
C LEU A 207 1.33 23.96 5.81
N VAL A 208 2.17 24.57 4.97
CA VAL A 208 2.12 26.02 4.73
C VAL A 208 0.77 26.43 4.17
N ALA A 209 0.26 25.71 3.16
CA ALA A 209 -1.06 25.99 2.58
C ALA A 209 -2.19 25.86 3.62
N TYR A 210 -2.12 24.84 4.48
CA TYR A 210 -3.08 24.64 5.56
C TYR A 210 -3.06 25.78 6.57
N VAL A 211 -1.87 26.22 7.02
CA VAL A 211 -1.72 27.37 7.93
C VAL A 211 -2.26 28.64 7.29
N LEU A 212 -1.93 28.91 6.02
CA LEU A 212 -2.46 30.07 5.29
C LEU A 212 -3.99 30.02 5.17
N LEU A 213 -4.57 28.84 4.96
CA LEU A 213 -6.02 28.66 4.96
C LEU A 213 -6.62 29.00 6.32
N ILE A 214 -6.07 28.50 7.43
CA ILE A 214 -6.55 28.85 8.78
C ILE A 214 -6.42 30.35 9.04
N MET A 215 -5.31 30.98 8.64
CA MET A 215 -5.12 32.43 8.76
C MET A 215 -6.16 33.21 7.95
N LEU A 216 -6.48 32.75 6.74
CA LEU A 216 -7.52 33.35 5.89
C LEU A 216 -8.89 33.22 6.56
N LEU A 217 -9.24 32.04 7.09
CA LEU A 217 -10.50 31.83 7.81
C LEU A 217 -10.62 32.73 9.03
N MET A 218 -9.53 32.88 9.80
CA MET A 218 -9.47 33.80 10.94
C MET A 218 -9.66 35.24 10.47
N TYR A 219 -8.93 35.69 9.45
CA TYR A 219 -9.07 37.03 8.89
C TYR A 219 -10.50 37.32 8.46
N LEU A 220 -11.15 36.39 7.74
CA LEU A 220 -12.55 36.55 7.33
C LEU A 220 -13.50 36.62 8.53
N ALA A 221 -13.30 35.77 9.54
CA ALA A 221 -14.11 35.80 10.76
C ALA A 221 -14.00 37.13 11.51
N ILE A 222 -12.81 37.74 11.54
CA ILE A 222 -12.60 39.08 12.13
C ILE A 222 -13.36 40.14 11.34
N GLN A 223 -13.24 40.14 10.00
CA GLN A 223 -13.93 41.12 9.15
C GLN A 223 -15.46 41.04 9.23
N LEU A 224 -15.98 39.85 9.52
CA LEU A 224 -17.42 39.59 9.66
C LEU A 224 -17.94 39.77 11.10
N ASP A 225 -17.08 40.15 12.05
CA ASP A 225 -17.40 40.22 13.49
C ASP A 225 -17.91 38.87 14.06
N TRP A 226 -17.41 37.76 13.49
CA TRP A 226 -17.72 36.39 13.92
C TRP A 226 -16.61 35.79 14.79
N ALA A 227 -15.41 36.36 14.76
CA ALA A 227 -14.30 35.89 15.58
C ALA A 227 -14.57 36.13 17.07
N HIS A 228 -14.27 35.12 17.89
CA HIS A 228 -14.47 35.24 19.33
C HIS A 228 -13.60 36.35 19.96
N PRO A 229 -14.09 37.13 20.95
CA PRO A 229 -13.33 38.24 21.54
C PRO A 229 -11.98 37.87 22.17
N SER A 230 -11.81 36.61 22.59
CA SER A 230 -10.56 36.12 23.21
C SER A 230 -9.34 36.22 22.29
N TRP A 231 -9.53 36.40 20.99
CA TRP A 231 -8.43 36.56 20.03
C TRP A 231 -7.83 37.97 20.01
N PHE A 232 -8.46 38.94 20.71
CA PHE A 232 -8.03 40.35 20.75
C PHE A 232 -7.61 40.82 22.14
N ALA A 233 -7.70 39.95 23.16
CA ALA A 233 -7.35 40.21 24.55
C ALA A 233 -5.89 39.81 24.83
#